data_AF-A0A3N5HWG3-F1
#
_entry.id   AF-A0A3N5HWG3-F1
#
_cell.length_a   1.000
_cell.length_b   1.000
_cell.length_c   1.000
_cell.angle_alpha   90.00
_cell.angle_beta   90.00
_cell.angle_gamma   90.00
#
_symmetry.space_group_name_H-M   'P 1'
#
loop_
_entity.id
_entity.type
_entity.pdbx_description
1 polymer ?
#
loop_
_entity_poly.entity_id
_entity_poly.type
_entity_poly.pdbx_seq_one_letter_code
_entity_poly.pdbx_strand_id
1 'polypeptide(L)'
;MDVDRWKVLLGLSALLAVGGCASGEEWKTWREHPTHFASGDHLFFSTRNAEGTQPRVTRQDIAMARDQGWWGKAITVDQGQILER
;
A
#
# COMPACT_ATOMS: atom_id res chain seq x y z
N MET A 1 20.15 8.01 -34.67
CA MET A 1 20.49 8.45 -33.30
C MET A 1 21.09 7.24 -32.60
N ASP A 2 22.42 7.11 -32.60
CA ASP A 2 23.11 6.07 -31.83
C ASP A 2 23.05 6.46 -30.36
N VAL A 3 22.06 5.93 -29.64
CA VAL A 3 22.05 6.03 -28.19
C VAL A 3 23.12 5.06 -27.72
N ASP A 4 24.24 5.62 -27.28
CA ASP A 4 25.38 4.89 -26.75
C ASP A 4 24.89 3.84 -25.73
N ARG A 5 25.05 2.56 -26.07
CA ARG A 5 24.63 1.40 -25.24
C ARG A 5 25.13 1.55 -23.80
N TRP A 6 26.29 2.16 -23.61
CA TRP A 6 26.85 2.40 -22.28
C TRP A 6 26.04 3.44 -21.48
N LYS A 7 25.57 4.51 -22.13
CA LYS A 7 24.67 5.49 -21.51
C LYS A 7 23.31 4.89 -21.18
N VAL A 8 22.79 4.00 -22.03
CA VAL A 8 21.55 3.26 -21.74
C VAL A 8 21.72 2.34 -20.53
N LEU A 9 22.81 1.58 -20.49
CA LEU A 9 23.11 0.67 -19.39
C LEU A 9 23.28 1.43 -18.06
N LEU A 10 24.00 2.56 -18.07
CA LEU A 10 24.13 3.40 -16.88
C LEU A 10 22.81 4.04 -16.45
N GLY A 11 22.01 4.50 -17.41
CA GLY A 11 20.68 5.05 -17.11
C GLY A 11 19.76 4.00 -16.48
N LEU A 12 19.71 2.78 -17.02
CA LEU A 12 18.96 1.67 -16.44
C LEU A 12 19.48 1.26 -15.06
N SER A 13 20.80 1.21 -14.89
CA SER A 13 21.42 0.88 -13.60
C SER A 13 21.07 1.93 -12.53
N ALA A 14 21.09 3.21 -12.89
CA ALA A 14 20.70 4.30 -12.00
C ALA A 14 19.21 4.22 -11.63
N LEU A 15 18.32 3.92 -12.59
CA LEU A 15 16.89 3.75 -12.31
C LEU A 15 16.62 2.56 -11.40
N LEU A 16 17.30 1.43 -11.61
CA LEU A 16 17.18 0.24 -10.76
C LEU A 16 17.73 0.48 -9.35
N ALA A 17 18.81 1.25 -9.22
CA ALA A 17 19.39 1.60 -7.91
C ALA A 17 18.47 2.48 -7.06
N VAL A 18 17.59 3.28 -7.68
CA VAL A 18 16.65 4.18 -6.98
C VAL A 18 15.28 3.51 -6.77
N GLY A 19 14.93 2.49 -7.56
CA GLY A 19 13.61 1.83 -7.53
C GLY A 19 13.38 0.77 -6.44
N GLY A 20 14.35 0.55 -5.55
CA GLY A 20 14.37 -0.61 -4.65
C GLY A 20 13.96 -0.38 -3.19
N CYS A 21 13.31 0.73 -2.85
CA CYS A 21 13.07 1.11 -1.44
C CYS A 21 11.90 0.38 -0.74
N ALA A 22 11.40 -0.73 -1.29
CA ALA A 22 10.40 -1.55 -0.61
C ALA A 22 11.09 -2.65 0.22
N SER A 23 10.66 -2.80 1.46
CA SER A 23 11.07 -3.87 2.37
C SER A 23 10.70 -5.25 1.79
N GLY A 24 11.38 -6.30 2.26
CA GLY A 24 11.08 -7.67 1.85
C GLY A 24 9.64 -8.10 2.15
N GLU A 25 9.03 -7.55 3.20
CA GLU A 25 7.63 -7.77 3.56
C GLU A 25 6.68 -7.10 2.56
N GLU A 26 6.93 -5.84 2.18
CA GLU A 26 6.16 -5.15 1.15
C GLU A 26 6.23 -5.89 -0.19
N TRP A 27 7.41 -6.40 -0.57
CA TRP A 27 7.58 -7.24 -1.76
C TRP A 27 6.85 -8.58 -1.67
N LYS A 28 6.73 -9.16 -0.47
CA LYS A 28 5.96 -10.38 -0.27
C LYS A 28 4.46 -10.10 -0.43
N THR A 29 3.94 -9.09 0.27
CA THR A 29 2.55 -8.64 0.17
C THR A 29 2.15 -8.35 -1.27
N TRP A 30 2.98 -7.62 -2.02
CA TRP A 30 2.74 -7.35 -3.44
C TRP A 30 2.66 -8.60 -4.32
N ARG A 31 3.49 -9.61 -4.07
CA ARG A 31 3.45 -10.86 -4.83
C ARG A 31 2.22 -11.70 -4.51
N GLU A 32 1.77 -11.68 -3.25
CA GLU A 32 0.58 -12.39 -2.80
C GLU A 32 -0.72 -11.68 -3.22
N HIS A 33 -0.65 -10.36 -3.45
CA HIS A 33 -1.79 -9.52 -3.80
C HIS A 33 -1.48 -8.65 -5.05
N PRO A 34 -1.69 -9.17 -6.27
CA PRO A 34 -1.32 -8.48 -7.50
C PRO A 34 -2.22 -7.28 -7.83
N THR A 35 -3.35 -7.12 -7.13
CA THR A 35 -4.21 -5.94 -7.21
C THR A 35 -3.81 -4.93 -6.13
N HIS A 36 -4.07 -3.64 -6.35
CA HIS A 36 -3.80 -2.62 -5.32
C HIS A 36 -4.70 -2.76 -4.10
N PHE A 37 -5.97 -3.09 -4.29
CA PHE A 37 -6.97 -3.21 -3.23
C PHE A 37 -7.72 -4.54 -3.33
N ALA A 38 -8.23 -5.00 -2.20
CA ALA A 38 -9.03 -6.22 -2.07
C ALA A 38 -10.42 -6.04 -2.66
N SER A 39 -10.94 -4.82 -2.62
CA SER A 39 -12.29 -4.45 -3.01
C SER A 39 -12.39 -2.94 -3.19
N GLY A 40 -13.56 -2.46 -3.65
CA GLY A 40 -13.88 -1.03 -3.64
C GLY A 40 -13.96 -0.43 -2.23
N ASP A 41 -14.39 -1.21 -1.24
CA ASP A 41 -14.44 -0.76 0.15
C ASP A 41 -13.04 -0.55 0.74
N HIS A 42 -12.10 -1.45 0.40
CA HIS A 42 -10.70 -1.29 0.79
C HIS A 42 -10.15 0.03 0.20
N LEU A 43 -10.39 0.31 -1.08
CA LEU A 43 -10.00 1.58 -1.70
C LEU A 43 -10.61 2.79 -0.97
N PHE A 44 -11.92 2.77 -0.71
CA PHE A 44 -12.60 3.88 -0.03
C PHE A 44 -12.06 4.09 1.40
N PHE A 45 -11.81 3.01 2.13
CA PHE A 45 -11.20 3.08 3.45
C PHE A 45 -9.78 3.66 3.41
N SER A 46 -8.92 3.21 2.50
CA SER A 46 -7.54 3.68 2.38
C SER A 46 -7.45 5.16 1.98
N THR A 47 -8.32 5.61 1.08
CA THR A 47 -8.36 7.02 0.66
C THR A 47 -8.86 7.94 1.79
N ARG A 48 -9.88 7.50 2.55
CA ARG A 48 -10.38 8.23 3.72
C ARG A 48 -9.36 8.31 4.86
N ASN A 49 -8.51 7.29 5.01
CA ASN A 49 -7.52 7.16 6.08
C ASN A 49 -6.07 7.24 5.55
N ALA A 50 -5.84 8.12 4.57
CA ALA A 50 -4.51 8.31 3.99
C ALA A 50 -3.47 8.70 5.05
N GLU A 51 -2.20 8.39 4.80
CA GLU A 51 -1.12 8.74 5.72
C GLU A 51 -1.06 10.25 6.01
N GLY A 52 -0.74 10.60 7.26
CA GLY A 52 -0.71 11.99 7.72
C GLY A 52 -2.08 12.59 8.04
N THR A 53 -3.17 11.85 7.85
CA THR A 53 -4.52 12.25 8.31
C THR A 53 -4.87 11.61 9.65
N GLN A 54 -5.85 12.18 10.36
CA GLN A 54 -6.42 11.55 11.54
C GLN A 54 -7.32 10.38 11.11
N PRO A 55 -7.00 9.13 11.47
CA PRO A 55 -7.81 7.99 11.07
C PRO A 55 -9.23 8.06 11.64
N ARG A 56 -10.20 7.65 10.83
CA ARG A 56 -11.60 7.48 11.19
C ARG A 56 -11.97 6.03 10.95
N VAL A 57 -11.85 5.19 11.99
CA VAL A 57 -12.12 3.75 11.88
C VAL A 57 -13.44 3.44 12.60
N THR A 58 -14.31 2.66 11.97
CA THR A 58 -15.55 2.15 12.56
C THR A 58 -15.44 0.66 12.87
N ARG A 59 -16.34 0.12 13.70
CA ARG A 59 -16.42 -1.35 13.90
C ARG A 59 -16.77 -2.10 12.62
N GLN A 60 -17.61 -1.52 11.76
CA GLN A 60 -17.94 -2.08 10.47
C GLN A 60 -16.70 -2.22 9.57
N ASP A 61 -15.82 -1.20 9.53
CA ASP A 61 -14.57 -1.26 8.76
C ASP A 61 -13.70 -2.46 9.19
N ILE A 62 -13.62 -2.74 10.48
CA ILE A 62 -12.84 -3.88 11.02
C ILE A 62 -13.45 -5.21 10.58
N ALA A 63 -14.78 -5.33 10.66
CA ALA A 63 -15.47 -6.54 10.21
C ALA A 63 -15.27 -6.77 8.71
N MET A 64 -15.39 -5.72 7.90
CA MET A 64 -15.18 -5.77 6.45
C MET A 64 -13.73 -6.08 6.08
N ALA A 65 -12.75 -5.47 6.75
CA ALA A 65 -11.33 -5.75 6.52
C ALA A 65 -11.00 -7.22 6.77
N ARG A 66 -11.60 -7.82 7.81
CA ARG A 66 -11.45 -9.25 8.12
C ARG A 66 -12.13 -10.14 7.07
N ASP A 67 -13.36 -9.80 6.67
CA ASP A 67 -14.15 -10.59 5.71
C ASP A 67 -13.52 -10.58 4.30
N GLN A 68 -13.05 -9.42 3.87
CA GLN A 68 -12.51 -9.20 2.52
C GLN A 68 -10.99 -9.42 2.45
N GLY A 69 -10.34 -9.74 3.57
CA GLY A 69 -8.90 -10.02 3.62
C GLY A 69 -8.03 -8.85 3.16
N TRP A 70 -8.24 -7.65 3.72
CA TRP A 70 -7.45 -6.46 3.34
C TRP A 70 -5.97 -6.62 3.71
N TRP A 71 -5.09 -6.14 2.83
CA TRP A 71 -3.63 -6.17 2.98
C TRP A 71 -3.01 -4.77 2.91
N GLY A 72 -1.72 -4.67 3.19
CA GLY A 72 -0.95 -3.43 3.11
C GLY A 72 -0.58 -2.89 4.49
N LYS A 73 -0.30 -1.59 4.57
CA LYS A 73 0.13 -0.95 5.81
C LYS A 73 -1.02 -0.88 6.82
N ALA A 74 -0.77 -1.38 8.02
CA ALA A 74 -1.74 -1.33 9.10
C ALA A 74 -1.97 0.12 9.59
N ILE A 75 -3.23 0.45 9.86
CA ILE A 75 -3.63 1.68 10.55
C ILE A 75 -3.91 1.30 12.01
N THR A 76 -3.12 1.84 12.92
CA THR A 76 -3.27 1.60 14.37
C THR A 76 -4.05 2.74 14.99
N VAL A 77 -5.11 2.41 15.73
CA VAL A 77 -5.94 3.35 16.49
C VAL A 77 -6.18 2.77 17.89
N ASP A 78 -6.36 3.65 18.88
CA ASP A 78 -6.80 3.22 20.20
C ASP A 78 -8.26 2.74 20.17
N GLN A 79 -8.62 1.79 21.03
CA GLN A 79 -9.98 1.24 21.07
C GLN A 79 -11.06 2.31 21.29
N GLY A 80 -10.76 3.35 22.10
CA GLY A 80 -11.67 4.47 22.35
C GLY A 80 -11.85 5.42 21.17
N GLN A 81 -11.04 5.31 20.13
CA GLN A 81 -11.13 6.10 18.89
C GLN A 81 -11.94 5.38 17.80
N ILE A 82 -12.30 4.11 18.01
CA ILE A 82 -13.11 3.34 17.09
C ILE A 82 -14.56 3.82 17.22
N LEU A 83 -15.12 4.27 16.11
CA LEU A 83 -16.47 4.80 16.04
C LEU A 83 -17.50 3.66 16.01
N GLU A 84 -18.57 3.81 16.79
CA GLU A 84 -19.75 2.96 16.72
C GLU A 84 -20.62 3.40 15.53
N ARG A 85 -20.67 2.60 14.48
CA ARG A 85 -21.55 2.77 13.32
C ARG A 85 -21.82 1.43 12.67
#